data_AF-A0A8J9UL07-F1
#
_entry.id   AF-A0A8J9UL07-F1
#
_cell.length_a   1.000
_cell.length_b   1.000
_cell.length_c   1.000
_cell.angle_alpha   90.00
_cell.angle_beta   90.00
_cell.angle_gamma   90.00
#
_symmetry.space_group_name_H-M   'P 1'
#
loop_
_entity.id
_entity.type
_entity.pdbx_description
1 polymer ?
#
loop_
_entity_poly.entity_id
_entity_poly.type
_entity_poly.pdbx_seq_one_letter_code
_entity_poly.pdbx_strand_id
1 'polypeptide(L)'
;MHYVYSDYPDESERCNISGMWCLHTHSSHLTTLKPSWAQRPGLTCECLPSCDETEITVIKDVIRSVKSKKKKNSDIEMVLTYLPTERFKRNVVRSRLDLVVSVGGTAGLFVGASLLSFVELIFFFTVRFISNACIEKRRQHNSKMNF
;
A
#
# COMPACT_ATOMS: atom_id res chain seq x y z
N MET A 1 -4.30 14.96 2.29
CA MET A 1 -5.05 15.94 1.50
C MET A 1 -4.17 17.17 1.35
N HIS A 2 -3.53 17.35 0.19
CA HIS A 2 -2.93 18.64 -0.14
C HIS A 2 -4.10 19.58 -0.45
N TYR A 3 -4.31 20.58 0.41
CA TYR A 3 -5.23 21.67 0.12
C TYR A 3 -4.61 22.50 -1.00
N VAL A 4 -5.28 22.58 -2.15
CA VAL A 4 -5.00 23.64 -3.13
C VAL A 4 -5.52 24.91 -2.48
N TYR A 5 -4.62 25.64 -1.82
CA TYR A 5 -4.88 27.01 -1.43
C TYR A 5 -5.06 27.78 -2.74
N SER A 6 -6.28 28.24 -3.02
CA SER A 6 -6.53 29.12 -4.14
C SER A 6 -5.90 30.46 -3.78
N ASP A 7 -4.62 30.61 -4.10
CA ASP A 7 -3.92 31.88 -4.01
C ASP A 7 -4.66 32.85 -4.95
N TYR A 8 -5.19 33.94 -4.40
CA TYR A 8 -5.83 34.96 -5.21
C TYR A 8 -4.70 35.77 -5.85
N PRO A 9 -4.48 35.66 -7.18
CA PRO A 9 -3.35 36.33 -7.79
C PRO A 9 -3.57 37.84 -7.68
N ASP A 10 -2.54 38.54 -7.20
CA ASP A 10 -2.48 39.99 -7.17
C ASP A 10 -2.73 40.54 -8.59
N GLU A 11 -3.27 41.76 -8.72
CA GLU A 11 -3.66 42.30 -10.04
C GLU A 11 -2.49 42.35 -11.03
N SER A 12 -1.25 42.49 -10.53
CA SER A 12 -0.01 42.48 -11.32
C SER A 12 0.35 41.12 -11.92
N GLU A 13 -0.17 40.02 -11.38
CA GLU A 13 0.12 38.66 -11.86
C GLU A 13 -0.93 38.14 -12.85
N ARG A 14 -1.98 38.93 -13.10
CA ARG A 14 -3.00 38.60 -14.08
C ARG A 14 -2.46 38.80 -15.48
N CYS A 15 -2.57 37.76 -16.31
CA CYS A 15 -2.28 37.88 -17.73
C CYS A 15 -3.22 38.90 -18.39
N ASN A 16 -2.64 39.94 -18.99
CA ASN A 16 -3.36 40.83 -19.90
C ASN A 16 -3.60 40.14 -21.27
N ILE A 17 -4.30 40.80 -22.20
CA ILE A 17 -4.65 40.22 -23.51
C ILE A 17 -3.43 39.73 -24.31
N SER A 18 -2.30 40.44 -24.21
CA SER A 18 -1.02 40.03 -24.80
C SER A 18 -0.45 38.78 -24.12
N GLY A 19 -0.63 38.65 -22.81
CA GLY A 19 -0.24 37.46 -22.04
C GLY A 19 -1.08 36.24 -22.44
N MET A 20 -2.40 36.41 -22.62
CA MET A 20 -3.27 35.34 -23.14
C MET A 20 -2.85 34.87 -24.53
N TRP A 21 -2.45 35.79 -25.41
CA TRP A 21 -1.97 35.43 -26.75
C TRP A 21 -0.65 34.65 -26.70
N CYS A 22 0.27 35.02 -25.81
CA CYS A 22 1.49 34.27 -25.54
C CYS A 22 1.19 32.84 -25.04
N LEU A 23 0.30 32.70 -24.05
CA LEU A 23 -0.13 31.40 -23.53
C LEU A 23 -0.76 30.52 -24.60
N HIS A 24 -1.64 31.07 -25.43
CA HIS A 24 -2.25 30.34 -26.54
C HIS A 24 -1.19 29.83 -27.52
N THR A 25 -0.20 30.66 -27.83
CA THR A 25 0.90 30.32 -28.75
C THR A 25 1.74 29.14 -28.22
N HIS A 26 1.91 29.03 -26.91
CA HIS A 26 2.69 27.96 -26.26
C HIS A 26 1.83 26.87 -25.58
N SER A 27 0.53 26.83 -25.89
CA SER A 27 -0.44 25.96 -25.22
C SER A 27 -0.04 24.48 -25.26
N SER A 28 0.49 24.00 -26.38
CA SER A 28 0.92 22.60 -26.54
C SER A 28 2.00 22.15 -25.54
N HIS A 29 2.89 23.08 -25.16
CA HIS A 29 3.92 22.83 -24.15
C HIS A 29 3.37 23.01 -22.74
N LEU A 30 2.49 23.99 -22.53
CA LEU A 30 1.92 24.39 -21.24
C LEU A 30 0.85 23.44 -20.69
N THR A 31 -0.01 22.89 -21.55
CA THR A 31 -1.16 22.05 -21.13
C THR A 31 -0.78 20.58 -20.91
N THR A 32 0.39 20.16 -21.37
CA THR A 32 0.81 18.76 -21.32
C THR A 32 1.83 18.58 -20.20
N LEU A 33 1.44 17.88 -19.14
CA LEU A 33 2.39 17.45 -18.12
C LEU A 33 3.18 16.25 -18.65
N LYS A 34 4.50 16.28 -18.45
CA LYS A 34 5.39 15.18 -18.77
C LYS A 34 6.19 14.75 -17.54
N PRO A 35 6.46 13.45 -17.38
CA PRO A 35 7.43 13.01 -16.41
C PRO A 35 8.86 13.38 -16.85
N SER A 36 9.78 13.47 -15.89
CA SER A 36 11.18 13.86 -16.14
C SER A 36 11.88 12.99 -17.19
N TRP A 37 11.51 11.72 -17.28
CA TRP A 37 12.07 10.72 -18.19
C TRP A 37 11.46 10.71 -19.60
N ALA A 38 10.40 11.48 -19.88
CA ALA A 38 9.79 11.53 -21.20
C ALA A 38 10.43 12.59 -22.12
N GLN A 39 10.78 12.18 -23.34
CA GLN A 39 11.36 13.04 -24.40
C GLN A 39 10.29 13.70 -25.30
N ARG A 40 9.17 14.10 -24.70
CA ARG A 40 8.09 14.81 -25.41
C ARG A 40 8.05 16.28 -24.97
N PRO A 41 7.58 17.21 -25.82
CA PRO A 41 7.35 18.59 -25.37
C PRO A 41 6.27 18.59 -24.27
N GLY A 42 6.50 19.35 -23.19
CA GLY A 42 5.60 19.40 -22.03
C GLY A 42 6.29 19.91 -20.77
N LEU A 43 5.51 20.38 -19.81
CA LEU A 43 6.04 20.79 -18.50
C LEU A 43 6.41 19.58 -17.66
N THR A 44 7.61 19.63 -17.08
CA THR A 44 8.03 18.62 -16.11
C THR A 44 7.50 19.03 -14.75
N CYS A 45 6.56 18.27 -14.21
CA CYS A 45 5.97 18.51 -12.89
C CYS A 45 6.03 17.25 -12.05
N GLU A 46 6.34 17.40 -10.76
CA GLU A 46 6.33 16.32 -9.76
C GLU A 46 4.94 16.16 -9.13
N CYS A 47 3.91 16.02 -9.97
CA CYS A 47 2.55 15.80 -9.48
C CYS A 47 2.38 14.34 -9.06
N LEU A 48 2.02 14.11 -7.80
CA LEU A 48 1.54 12.80 -7.36
C LEU A 48 0.15 12.54 -7.95
N PRO A 49 -0.15 11.30 -8.41
CA PRO A 49 -1.50 10.95 -8.80
C PRO A 49 -2.44 11.02 -7.59
N SER A 50 -3.71 11.29 -7.86
CA SER A 50 -4.72 11.32 -6.80
C SER A 50 -4.92 9.92 -6.25
N CYS A 51 -5.08 9.81 -4.92
CA CYS A 51 -5.31 8.51 -4.27
C CYS A 51 -6.74 7.99 -4.49
N ASP A 52 -7.68 8.92 -4.67
CA ASP A 52 -9.08 8.68 -4.98
C ASP A 52 -9.42 9.45 -6.25
N GLU A 53 -9.89 8.74 -7.26
CA GLU A 53 -10.19 9.27 -8.59
C GLU A 53 -11.57 8.76 -9.02
N THR A 54 -12.47 9.69 -9.31
CA THR A 54 -13.82 9.38 -9.78
C THR A 54 -13.92 9.50 -11.29
N GLU A 55 -14.31 8.41 -11.97
CA GLU A 55 -14.52 8.40 -13.41
C GLU A 55 -16.04 8.43 -13.73
N ILE A 56 -16.48 9.44 -14.50
CA ILE A 56 -17.87 9.58 -14.93
C ILE A 56 -17.95 9.29 -16.42
N THR A 57 -18.75 8.30 -16.81
CA THR A 57 -18.96 7.95 -18.21
C THR A 57 -20.37 8.31 -18.67
N VAL A 58 -20.49 8.94 -19.84
CA VAL A 58 -21.79 9.30 -20.43
C VAL A 58 -22.32 8.10 -21.21
N ILE A 59 -23.41 7.50 -20.71
CA ILE A 59 -24.01 6.30 -21.30
C ILE A 59 -24.99 6.66 -22.43
N LYS A 60 -25.72 7.77 -22.28
CA LYS A 60 -26.71 8.23 -23.24
C LYS A 60 -26.82 9.75 -23.21
N ASP A 61 -26.68 10.37 -24.37
CA ASP A 61 -26.95 11.78 -24.58
C ASP A 61 -28.17 11.92 -25.49
N VAL A 62 -29.14 12.74 -25.09
CA VAL A 62 -30.38 12.97 -25.84
C VAL A 62 -30.62 14.47 -25.95
N ILE A 63 -30.23 15.03 -27.10
CA ILE A 63 -30.51 16.43 -27.42
C ILE A 63 -31.89 16.52 -28.05
N ARG A 64 -32.88 16.99 -27.28
CA ARG A 64 -34.21 17.32 -27.82
C ARG A 64 -34.24 18.78 -28.25
N SER A 65 -34.06 19.04 -29.54
CA SER A 65 -34.28 20.38 -30.10
C SER A 65 -35.77 20.70 -30.11
N VAL A 66 -36.25 21.39 -29.08
CA VAL A 66 -37.61 21.94 -29.08
C VAL A 66 -37.60 23.18 -29.98
N LYS A 67 -38.02 23.03 -31.24
CA LYS A 67 -38.26 24.16 -32.17
C LYS A 67 -39.50 24.96 -31.76
N SER A 68 -39.48 25.54 -30.58
CA SER A 68 -40.48 26.53 -30.16
C SER A 68 -39.92 27.92 -30.37
N LYS A 69 -40.48 28.67 -31.33
CA LYS A 69 -40.12 30.07 -31.65
C LYS A 69 -40.25 31.06 -30.47
N LYS A 70 -40.64 30.61 -29.27
CA LYS A 70 -40.94 31.43 -28.09
C LYS A 70 -40.20 31.03 -26.80
N LYS A 71 -39.37 29.98 -26.78
CA LYS A 71 -38.60 29.60 -25.57
C LYS A 71 -37.10 29.74 -25.83
N LYS A 72 -36.43 30.65 -25.11
CA LYS A 72 -34.97 30.82 -25.09
C LYS A 72 -34.29 30.00 -23.98
N ASN A 73 -35.01 29.07 -23.36
CA ASN A 73 -34.51 28.33 -22.20
C ASN A 73 -34.00 26.97 -22.65
N SER A 74 -32.80 26.61 -22.18
CA SER A 74 -32.20 25.29 -22.30
C SER A 74 -32.33 24.56 -20.97
N ASP A 75 -33.04 23.44 -20.97
CA ASP A 75 -33.14 22.55 -19.80
C ASP A 75 -32.16 21.39 -19.97
N ILE A 76 -31.33 21.16 -18.94
CA ILE A 76 -30.34 20.07 -18.92
C ILE A 76 -30.71 19.16 -17.74
N GLU A 77 -31.01 17.90 -18.04
CA GLU A 77 -31.30 16.88 -17.04
C GLU A 77 -30.17 15.85 -17.04
N MET A 78 -29.54 15.66 -15.87
CA MET A 78 -28.51 14.65 -15.67
C MET A 78 -29.09 13.54 -14.79
N VAL A 79 -29.18 12.33 -15.34
CA VAL A 79 -29.72 11.17 -14.64
C VAL A 79 -28.67 10.08 -14.56
N LEU A 80 -28.48 9.56 -13.34
CA LEU A 80 -27.56 8.47 -13.09
C LEU A 80 -28.25 7.12 -13.27
N THR A 81 -27.69 6.24 -14.10
CA THR A 81 -28.28 4.91 -14.37
C THR A 81 -28.10 3.94 -13.20
N TYR A 82 -27.00 4.05 -12.44
CA TYR A 82 -26.67 3.19 -11.30
C TYR A 82 -25.86 3.98 -10.26
N LEU A 83 -26.01 3.67 -8.96
CA LEU A 83 -25.23 4.31 -7.90
C LEU A 83 -23.72 4.16 -8.15
N PRO A 84 -22.90 5.17 -7.81
CA PRO A 84 -21.45 5.09 -8.03
C PRO A 84 -20.87 3.90 -7.27
N THR A 85 -20.06 3.08 -7.94
CA THR A 85 -19.41 1.90 -7.36
C THR A 85 -17.89 2.01 -7.43
N GLU A 86 -17.20 1.51 -6.41
CA GLU A 86 -15.74 1.40 -6.42
C GLU A 86 -15.31 0.35 -7.45
N ARG A 87 -14.73 0.77 -8.58
CA ARG A 87 -14.23 -0.15 -9.63
C ARG A 87 -12.83 -0.67 -9.35
N PHE A 88 -11.96 0.17 -8.79
CA PHE A 88 -10.54 -0.14 -8.61
C PHE A 88 -10.08 0.23 -7.20
N LYS A 89 -9.55 -0.75 -6.47
CA LYS A 89 -8.95 -0.55 -5.15
C LYS A 89 -7.55 -1.16 -5.13
N ARG A 90 -6.55 -0.33 -4.85
CA ARG A 90 -5.17 -0.80 -4.67
C ARG A 90 -5.03 -1.33 -3.24
N ASN A 91 -4.78 -2.62 -3.08
CA ASN A 91 -4.54 -3.24 -1.77
C ASN A 91 -3.06 -3.61 -1.61
N VAL A 92 -2.52 -3.44 -0.40
CA VAL A 92 -1.14 -3.82 -0.08
C VAL A 92 -1.10 -5.31 0.20
N VAL A 93 -0.58 -6.09 -0.76
CA VAL A 93 -0.64 -7.57 -0.73
C VAL A 93 0.34 -8.18 0.30
N ARG A 94 1.39 -7.45 0.70
CA ARG A 94 2.39 -7.94 1.67
C ARG A 94 2.73 -6.86 2.69
N SER A 95 2.23 -7.04 3.91
CA SER A 95 2.47 -6.14 5.03
C SER A 95 3.66 -6.61 5.87
N ARG A 96 4.23 -5.72 6.69
CA ARG A 96 5.32 -6.06 7.61
C ARG A 96 4.94 -7.18 8.58
N LEU A 97 3.66 -7.26 8.94
CA LEU A 97 3.12 -8.29 9.80
C LEU A 97 3.25 -9.69 9.17
N ASP A 98 3.05 -9.81 7.85
CA ASP A 98 3.20 -11.09 7.12
C ASP A 98 4.66 -11.57 7.11
N LEU A 99 5.61 -10.63 7.04
CA LEU A 99 7.03 -10.93 7.15
C LEU A 99 7.39 -11.45 8.55
N VAL A 100 6.92 -10.78 9.61
CA VAL A 100 7.17 -11.20 10.99
C VAL A 100 6.51 -12.56 11.28
N VAL A 101 5.30 -12.80 10.79
CA VAL A 101 4.60 -14.09 10.95
C VAL A 101 5.38 -15.22 10.29
N SER A 102 5.85 -15.03 9.06
CA SER A 102 6.60 -16.06 8.32
C SER A 102 7.97 -16.36 8.97
N VAL A 103 8.70 -15.33 9.39
CA VAL A 103 10.01 -15.49 10.06
C VAL A 103 9.83 -16.07 11.46
N GLY A 104 8.84 -15.60 12.21
CA GLY A 104 8.53 -16.10 13.55
C GLY A 104 8.12 -17.57 13.55
N GLY A 105 7.34 -18.00 12.54
CA GLY A 105 6.95 -19.40 12.39
C GLY A 105 8.14 -20.34 12.15
N THR A 106 9.05 -19.97 11.25
CA THR A 106 10.25 -20.77 10.99
C THR A 106 11.22 -20.75 12.16
N ALA A 107 11.53 -19.57 12.71
CA ALA A 107 12.41 -19.43 13.87
C ALA A 107 11.87 -20.18 15.10
N GLY A 108 10.55 -20.11 15.35
CA GLY A 108 9.90 -20.84 16.43
C GLY A 108 10.01 -22.35 16.29
N LEU A 109 9.92 -22.89 15.06
CA LEU A 109 10.10 -24.32 14.80
C LEU A 109 11.54 -24.76 15.11
N PHE A 110 12.54 -24.00 14.67
CA PHE A 110 13.96 -24.29 14.92
C PHE A 110 14.30 -24.21 16.40
N VAL A 111 13.81 -23.20 17.11
CA VAL A 111 14.02 -23.05 18.56
C VAL A 111 13.31 -24.17 19.31
N GLY A 112 12.07 -24.51 18.93
CA GLY A 112 11.31 -25.61 19.54
C GLY A 112 12.03 -26.96 19.40
N ALA A 113 12.52 -27.28 18.20
CA ALA A 113 13.29 -28.49 17.96
C ALA A 113 14.60 -28.50 18.78
N SER A 114 15.32 -27.38 18.80
CA SER A 114 16.56 -27.23 19.57
C SER A 114 16.34 -27.41 21.07
N LEU A 115 15.23 -26.89 21.60
CA LEU A 115 14.90 -26.97 23.02
C LEU A 115 14.51 -28.40 23.42
N LEU A 116 13.76 -29.12 22.59
CA LEU A 116 13.47 -30.55 22.83
C LEU A 116 14.75 -31.38 22.87
N SER A 117 15.67 -31.18 21.91
CA SER A 117 16.96 -31.86 21.91
C SER A 117 17.82 -31.51 23.14
N PHE A 118 17.79 -30.25 23.57
CA PHE A 118 18.53 -29.82 24.77
C PHE A 118 18.00 -30.45 26.05
N VAL A 119 16.68 -30.53 26.21
CA VAL A 119 16.04 -31.20 27.37
C VAL A 119 16.38 -32.69 27.39
N GLU A 120 16.38 -33.35 26.23
CA GLU A 120 16.76 -34.77 26.13
C GLU A 120 18.21 -35.00 26.56
N LEU A 121 19.14 -34.13 26.15
CA LEU A 121 20.54 -34.19 26.59
C LEU A 121 20.65 -34.05 28.11
N ILE A 122 19.99 -33.05 28.72
CA ILE A 122 20.00 -32.88 30.18
C ILE A 122 19.46 -34.12 30.89
N PHE A 123 18.34 -34.68 30.40
CA PHE A 123 17.74 -35.86 30.98
C PHE A 123 18.69 -37.07 30.89
N PHE A 124 19.32 -37.28 29.74
CA PHE A 124 20.28 -38.37 29.54
C PHE A 124 21.51 -38.22 30.44
N PHE A 125 22.10 -37.03 30.52
CA PHE A 125 23.25 -36.77 31.39
C PHE A 125 22.90 -36.98 32.86
N THR A 126 21.77 -36.45 33.32
CA THR A 126 21.38 -36.53 34.74
C THR A 126 21.04 -37.97 35.13
N VAL A 127 20.21 -38.67 34.35
CA VAL A 127 19.77 -40.04 34.66
C VAL A 127 20.93 -41.04 34.56
N ARG A 128 21.76 -40.97 33.52
CA ARG A 128 22.91 -41.89 33.42
C ARG A 128 23.96 -41.61 34.49
N PHE A 129 24.23 -40.35 34.80
CA PHE A 129 25.21 -40.00 35.84
C PHE A 129 24.76 -40.49 37.21
N ILE A 130 23.49 -40.25 37.57
CA ILE A 130 22.91 -40.74 38.83
C ILE A 130 22.88 -42.27 38.85
N SER A 131 22.45 -42.93 37.77
CA SER A 131 22.40 -44.39 37.70
C SER A 131 23.79 -45.03 37.88
N ASN A 132 24.80 -44.52 37.18
CA ASN A 132 26.18 -45.00 37.33
C ASN A 132 26.73 -44.75 38.75
N ALA A 133 26.52 -43.56 39.31
CA ALA A 133 26.95 -43.26 40.68
C ALA A 133 26.22 -44.12 41.74
N CYS A 134 24.94 -44.44 41.52
CA CYS A 134 24.16 -45.30 42.40
C CYS A 134 24.60 -46.77 42.31
N ILE A 135 24.92 -47.25 41.09
CA ILE A 135 25.50 -48.59 40.85
C ILE A 135 26.88 -48.72 41.51
N GLU A 136 27.72 -47.70 41.39
CA GLU A 136 29.07 -47.72 41.94
C GLU A 136 29.07 -47.63 43.48
N LYS A 137 28.20 -46.78 44.06
CA LYS A 137 27.93 -46.80 45.50
C LYS A 137 27.39 -48.14 45.98
N ARG A 138 26.49 -48.80 45.24
CA ARG A 138 26.01 -50.16 45.57
C ARG A 138 27.15 -51.17 45.55
N ARG A 139 28.07 -51.11 44.59
CA ARG A 139 29.24 -52.01 44.54
C ARG A 139 30.15 -51.84 45.75
N GLN A 140 30.46 -50.61 46.16
CA GLN A 140 31.27 -50.36 47.35
C GLN A 140 30.57 -50.79 48.64
N HIS A 141 29.25 -50.58 48.76
CA HIS A 141 28.47 -51.06 49.90
C HIS A 141 28.42 -52.60 49.97
N ASN A 142 28.25 -53.28 48.84
CA ASN A 142 28.19 -54.74 48.80
C ASN A 142 29.56 -55.40 49.07
N SER A 143 30.67 -54.74 48.70
CA SER A 143 32.02 -55.20 49.06
C SER A 143 32.34 -55.03 50.55
N LYS A 144 31.66 -54.12 51.27
CA LYS A 144 31.80 -53.93 52.72
C LYS A 144 30.98 -54.90 53.57
N MET A 145 30.02 -55.63 53.00
CA MET A 145 29.21 -56.65 53.70
C MET A 145 29.75 -58.08 53.52
N ASN A 146 30.75 -58.29 52.65
CA ASN A 146 31.38 -59.59 52.39
C ASN A 146 32.76 -59.73 53.07
N PHE A 147 33.06 -58.87 54.05
CA PHE A 147 34.19 -58.96 54.98
C PHE A 147 33.65 -58.76 56.39
#